data_AF-A0AAX3RNJ1-F1
#
_entry.id   AF-A0AAX3RNJ1-F1
#
_cell.length_a   1.000
_cell.length_b   1.000
_cell.length_c   1.000
_cell.angle_alpha   90.00
_cell.angle_beta   90.00
_cell.angle_gamma   90.00
#
_symmetry.space_group_name_H-M   'P 1'
#
loop_
_entity.id
_entity.type
_entity.pdbx_description
1 polymer ?
#
loop_
_entity_poly.entity_id
_entity_poly.type
_entity_poly.pdbx_seq_one_letter_code
_entity_poly.pdbx_strand_id
1 'polypeptide(L)'
;MKLNQFLKSDVEVAKRKSHSVESMADLLLASLKDGDFEEALDILGSIKLNIEDLKRLSNKGLLQDTVLKMQQRGIDLSVVRRSLG
;
A
#
# COMPACT_ATOMS: atom_id res chain seq x y z
N MET A 1 3.91 11.83 17.04
CA MET A 1 4.72 11.58 15.81
C MET A 1 4.43 12.71 14.82
N LYS A 2 5.45 13.24 14.13
CA LYS A 2 5.26 14.33 13.15
C LYS A 2 4.66 13.75 11.86
N LEU A 3 3.52 14.28 11.40
CA LEU A 3 2.78 13.86 10.19
C LEU A 3 3.69 13.68 8.96
N ASN A 4 4.61 14.63 8.75
CA ASN A 4 5.56 14.61 7.64
C ASN A 4 6.54 13.43 7.66
N GLN A 5 6.79 12.83 8.83
CA GLN A 5 7.70 11.69 8.95
C GLN A 5 7.01 10.37 8.61
N PHE A 6 5.73 10.23 8.98
CA PHE A 6 4.91 9.06 8.66
C PHE A 6 4.59 8.99 7.16
N LEU A 7 4.19 10.12 6.55
CA LEU A 7 3.94 10.17 5.11
C LEU A 7 5.22 9.92 4.31
N LYS A 8 6.38 10.41 4.78
CA LYS A 8 7.67 10.12 4.12
C LYS A 8 8.06 8.65 4.21
N SER A 9 7.88 7.99 5.35
CA SER A 9 8.19 6.56 5.47
C SER A 9 7.29 5.72 4.58
N ASP A 10 5.99 6.03 4.53
CA ASP A 10 5.03 5.28 3.73
C ASP A 10 5.25 5.49 2.22
N VAL A 11 5.64 6.70 1.81
CA VAL A 11 6.02 7.00 0.41
C VAL A 11 7.26 6.21 0.00
N GLU A 12 8.29 6.13 0.84
CA GLU A 12 9.50 5.35 0.54
C GLU A 12 9.24 3.83 0.55
N VAL A 13 8.34 3.35 1.42
CA VAL A 13 7.87 1.96 1.36
C VAL A 13 7.09 1.68 0.07
N ALA A 14 6.21 2.60 -0.33
CA ALA A 14 5.43 2.48 -1.56
C ALA A 14 6.33 2.45 -2.80
N LYS A 15 7.32 3.36 -2.90
CA LYS A 15 8.30 3.36 -3.99
C LYS A 15 9.05 2.03 -4.10
N ARG A 16 9.56 1.52 -2.98
CA ARG A 16 10.29 0.24 -2.96
C ARG A 16 9.41 -0.93 -3.42
N LYS A 17 8.16 -0.97 -2.97
CA LYS A 17 7.21 -2.02 -3.38
C LYS A 17 6.80 -1.90 -4.85
N SER A 18 6.58 -0.68 -5.35
CA SER A 18 6.30 -0.46 -6.78
C SER A 18 7.47 -0.92 -7.64
N HIS A 19 8.70 -0.55 -7.29
CA HIS A 19 9.88 -0.99 -8.02
C HIS A 19 10.05 -2.51 -7.98
N SER A 20 9.80 -3.13 -6.82
CA SER A 20 9.81 -4.60 -6.70
C SER A 20 8.78 -5.28 -7.61
N VAL A 21 7.57 -4.69 -7.76
CA VAL A 21 6.55 -5.23 -8.66
C VAL A 21 6.99 -5.12 -10.12
N GLU A 22 7.58 -3.99 -10.51
CA GLU A 22 8.12 -3.79 -11.87
C GLU A 22 9.19 -4.84 -12.19
N SER A 23 10.18 -5.03 -11.30
CA SER A 23 11.24 -6.04 -11.51
C SER A 23 10.69 -7.47 -11.54
N MET A 24 9.70 -7.78 -10.72
CA MET A 24 9.06 -9.11 -10.71
C MET A 24 8.23 -9.35 -11.97
N ALA A 25 7.65 -8.31 -12.59
CA ALA A 25 6.89 -8.45 -13.82
C ALA A 25 7.76 -8.92 -14.99
N ASP A 26 9.01 -8.46 -15.05
CA ASP A 26 9.98 -8.94 -16.05
C ASP A 26 10.34 -10.42 -15.85
N LEU A 27 10.54 -10.85 -14.60
CA LEU A 27 10.80 -12.25 -14.24
C LEU A 27 9.59 -13.16 -14.54
N LEU A 28 8.38 -12.67 -14.29
CA LEU A 28 7.15 -13.37 -14.64
C LEU A 28 7.06 -13.59 -16.15
N LEU A 29 7.34 -12.55 -16.94
CA LEU A 29 7.38 -12.62 -18.39
C LEU A 29 8.43 -13.59 -18.92
N ALA A 30 9.60 -13.66 -18.28
CA ALA A 30 10.64 -14.64 -18.60
C ALA A 30 10.16 -16.07 -18.31
N SER A 31 9.67 -16.33 -17.10
CA SER A 31 9.17 -17.65 -16.68
C SER A 31 8.06 -18.18 -17.60
N LEU A 32 7.12 -17.29 -17.99
CA LEU A 32 6.05 -17.62 -18.94
C LEU A 32 6.57 -17.96 -20.34
N LYS A 33 7.64 -17.31 -20.81
CA LYS A 33 8.26 -17.61 -22.11
C LYS A 33 9.01 -18.94 -22.09
N ASP A 34 9.64 -19.25 -20.96
CA ASP A 34 10.39 -20.48 -20.76
C ASP A 34 9.48 -21.69 -20.45
N GLY A 35 8.18 -21.44 -20.28
CA GLY A 35 7.18 -22.47 -19.96
C GLY A 35 7.22 -22.94 -18.52
N ASP A 36 7.96 -22.24 -17.65
CA ASP A 36 8.00 -22.49 -16.22
C ASP A 36 6.79 -21.83 -15.54
N PHE A 37 5.66 -22.54 -15.61
CA PHE A 37 4.40 -22.06 -15.04
C PHE A 37 4.37 -22.11 -13.51
N GLU A 38 5.18 -22.96 -12.88
CA GLU A 38 5.26 -23.06 -11.42
C GLU A 38 5.96 -21.83 -10.85
N GLU A 39 7.14 -21.47 -11.40
CA GLU A 39 7.83 -20.24 -11.04
C GLU A 39 7.01 -19.00 -11.39
N ALA A 40 6.32 -19.00 -12.53
CA ALA A 40 5.41 -17.91 -12.89
C ALA A 40 4.28 -17.70 -11.87
N LEU A 41 3.69 -18.78 -11.33
CA LEU A 41 2.64 -18.68 -10.31
C LEU A 41 3.17 -18.12 -8.99
N ASP A 42 4.37 -18.52 -8.57
CA ASP A 42 5.00 -18.01 -7.35
C ASP A 42 5.34 -16.52 -7.45
N ILE A 43 5.87 -16.10 -8.59
CA ILE A 43 6.16 -14.68 -8.87
C ILE A 43 4.85 -13.88 -8.87
N LEU A 44 3.80 -14.38 -9.52
CA LEU A 44 2.49 -13.73 -9.55
C LEU A 44 1.90 -13.58 -8.14
N GLY A 45 2.05 -14.60 -7.30
CA GLY A 45 1.65 -14.56 -5.88
C GLY A 45 2.35 -13.43 -5.12
N SER A 46 3.66 -13.29 -5.33
CA SER A 46 4.48 -12.22 -4.72
C SER A 46 4.07 -10.83 -5.20
N ILE A 47 3.82 -10.67 -6.50
CA ILE A 47 3.31 -9.42 -7.09
C ILE A 47 1.96 -9.04 -6.46
N LYS A 48 1.04 -10.00 -6.34
CA LYS A 48 -0.28 -9.76 -5.74
C LYS A 48 -0.16 -9.23 -4.31
N LEU A 49 0.69 -9.84 -3.47
CA LEU A 49 0.91 -9.39 -2.10
C LEU A 49 1.43 -7.95 -2.04
N ASN A 50 2.38 -7.59 -2.89
CA ASN A 50 2.89 -6.22 -2.96
C ASN A 50 1.83 -5.21 -3.41
N ILE A 51 0.98 -5.57 -4.38
CA ILE A 51 -0.15 -4.73 -4.82
C ILE A 51 -1.17 -4.53 -3.69
N GLU A 52 -1.49 -5.59 -2.94
CA GLU A 52 -2.41 -5.49 -1.79
C GLU A 52 -1.86 -4.55 -0.70
N ASP A 53 -0.57 -4.63 -0.41
CA ASP A 53 0.09 -3.72 0.53
C ASP A 53 0.07 -2.27 0.04
N LEU A 54 0.32 -2.04 -1.25
CA LEU A 54 0.21 -0.70 -1.85
C LEU A 54 -1.21 -0.14 -1.74
N LYS A 55 -2.25 -0.95 -1.96
CA LYS A 55 -3.64 -0.55 -1.75
C LYS A 55 -3.92 -0.18 -0.29
N ARG A 56 -3.40 -0.96 0.67
CA ARG A 56 -3.53 -0.65 2.11
C ARG A 56 -2.86 0.67 2.47
N LEU A 57 -1.67 0.95 1.93
CA LEU A 57 -0.97 2.22 2.13
C LEU A 57 -1.75 3.40 1.57
N SER A 58 -2.29 3.27 0.35
CA SER A 58 -3.13 4.31 -0.27
C SER A 58 -4.37 4.63 0.59
N ASN A 59 -5.07 3.59 1.07
CA ASN A 59 -6.23 3.76 1.95
C ASN A 59 -5.86 4.45 3.27
N LYS A 60 -4.70 4.14 3.86
CA LYS A 60 -4.21 4.83 5.06
C LYS A 60 -3.97 6.32 4.79
N GLY A 61 -3.37 6.66 3.65
CA GLY A 61 -3.17 8.05 3.24
C GLY A 61 -4.48 8.83 3.12
N LEU A 62 -5.51 8.23 2.49
CA LEU A 62 -6.84 8.82 2.36
C LEU A 62 -7.53 9.05 3.71
N LEU A 63 -7.46 8.06 4.61
CA LEU A 63 -8.01 8.19 5.96
C LEU A 63 -7.33 9.33 6.73
N GLN A 64 -6.02 9.45 6.62
CA GLN A 64 -5.26 10.51 7.30
C GLN A 64 -5.59 11.91 6.75
N ASP A 65 -5.67 12.07 5.43
CA ASP A 65 -6.07 13.33 4.80
C ASP A 65 -7.50 13.74 5.22
N THR A 66 -8.40 12.77 5.31
CA THR A 66 -9.77 12.99 5.79
C THR A 66 -9.79 13.47 7.24
N VAL A 67 -9.01 12.82 8.12
CA VAL A 67 -8.84 13.24 9.52
C VAL A 67 -8.33 14.68 9.61
N LEU A 68 -7.34 15.04 8.78
CA LEU A 68 -6.76 16.39 8.77
C LEU A 68 -7.78 17.45 8.35
N LYS A 69 -8.54 17.18 7.29
CA LYS A 69 -9.61 18.07 6.78
C LYS A 69 -10.72 18.28 7.81
N MET A 70 -11.07 17.22 8.55
CA MET A 70 -12.05 17.31 9.63
C MET A 70 -11.53 18.16 10.80
N GLN A 71 -10.27 17.97 11.22
CA GLN A 71 -9.65 18.82 12.24
C GLN A 71 -9.57 20.29 11.82
N GLN A 72 -9.20 20.58 10.56
CA GLN A 72 -9.18 21.95 10.02
C GLN A 72 -10.56 22.62 10.03
N ARG A 73 -11.63 21.83 9.95
CA ARG A 73 -13.02 22.30 10.08
C ARG A 73 -13.48 22.44 11.54
N GLY A 74 -12.59 22.24 12.51
CA GLY A 74 -12.92 22.29 13.95
C GLY A 74 -13.70 21.06 14.44
N ILE A 75 -13.78 19.99 13.64
CA ILE A 75 -14.43 18.74 14.05
C ILE A 75 -13.42 17.96 14.89
N ASP A 76 -13.69 17.85 16.19
CA ASP A 76 -12.93 16.97 17.07
C ASP A 76 -13.28 15.50 16.77
N LEU A 77 -12.28 14.72 16.41
CA LEU A 77 -12.44 13.29 16.11
C LEU A 77 -12.25 12.41 17.35
N SER A 78 -11.83 12.98 18.49
CA SER A 78 -11.71 12.28 19.77
C SER A 78 -13.07 11.82 20.34
N VAL A 79 -14.15 12.49 19.92
CA VAL A 79 -15.54 12.15 20.26
C VAL A 79 -16.11 11.03 19.39
N VAL A 80 -15.47 10.66 18.27
CA VAL A 80 -15.88 9.51 17.45
C VAL A 80 -15.45 8.23 18.16
N ARG A 81 -16.32 7.72 19.02
CA ARG A 81 -16.17 6.40 19.65
C ARG A 81 -16.94 5.38 18.83
N ARG A 82 -16.38 4.17 18.68
CA ARG A 82 -17.20 3.02 18.28
C ARG A 82 -18.33 2.89 19.30
N SER A 83 -19.58 2.91 18.85
CA SER A 83 -20.67 2.41 19.66
C SER A 83 -20.36 0.94 19.92
N LEU A 84 -19.98 0.62 21.16
CA LEU A 84 -20.00 -0.75 21.64
C LEU A 84 -21.48 -1.12 21.73
N GLY A 85 -21.99 -1.71 20.65
CA GLY A 85 -23.26 -2.44 20.67
C GLY A 85 -23.05 -3.81 21.27
#